data_AF-A0A6L8FM46-F1
#
_entry.id   AF-A0A6L8FM46-F1
#
_cell.length_a   1.000
_cell.length_b   1.000
_cell.length_c   1.000
_cell.angle_alpha   90.00
_cell.angle_beta   90.00
_cell.angle_gamma   90.00
#
_symmetry.space_group_name_H-M   'P 1'
#
loop_
_entity.id
_entity.type
_entity.pdbx_description
1 polymer ?
#
loop_
_entity_poly.entity_id
_entity_poly.type
_entity_poly.pdbx_seq_one_letter_code
_entity_poly.pdbx_strand_id
1 'polypeptide(L)'
;MHDFATTRLSSRGQIVIPEAIRLRLGLEPGTEFLVLGEDGTVVLKVIEAPSMQEFDEVVAKAREGARRAGLRGSDIAEAIRAVRSP
;
A
#
# COMPACT_ATOMS: atom_id res chain seq x y z
N MET A 1 -20.58 5.71 18.81
CA MET A 1 -21.41 4.49 18.89
C MET A 1 -20.78 3.46 17.97
N HIS A 2 -20.60 2.21 18.40
CA HIS A 2 -20.05 1.17 17.53
C HIS A 2 -21.18 0.57 16.71
N ASP A 3 -21.10 0.69 15.39
CA ASP A 3 -22.04 0.02 14.49
C ASP A 3 -21.65 -1.45 14.40
N PHE A 4 -22.46 -2.31 15.01
CA PHE A 4 -22.33 -3.76 14.90
C PHE A 4 -23.28 -4.25 13.81
N ALA A 5 -22.76 -5.08 12.92
CA ALA A 5 -23.55 -5.75 11.91
C ALA A 5 -22.96 -7.13 11.63
N THR A 6 -23.81 -8.09 11.26
CA THR A 6 -23.39 -9.44 10.89
C THR A 6 -23.41 -9.58 9.38
N THR A 7 -22.51 -10.39 8.85
CA THR A 7 -22.42 -10.74 7.43
C THR A 7 -22.21 -12.24 7.29
N ARG A 8 -22.42 -12.79 6.10
CA ARG A 8 -22.22 -14.22 5.83
C ARG A 8 -21.01 -14.41 4.93
N LEU A 9 -20.28 -15.50 5.15
CA LEU A 9 -19.24 -15.96 4.26
C LEU A 9 -19.89 -16.61 3.02
N SER A 10 -19.54 -16.13 1.84
CA SER A 10 -19.95 -16.76 0.59
C SER A 10 -19.19 -18.06 0.35
N SER A 11 -19.67 -18.89 -0.58
CA SER A 11 -18.99 -20.12 -0.99
C SER A 11 -17.59 -19.89 -1.59
N ARG A 12 -17.30 -18.67 -2.04
CA ARG A 12 -15.98 -18.26 -2.56
C ARG A 12 -15.12 -17.57 -1.50
N GLY A 13 -15.51 -17.63 -0.23
CA GLY A 13 -14.77 -17.00 0.86
C GLY A 13 -14.91 -15.47 0.93
N GLN A 14 -15.91 -14.88 0.25
CA GLN A 14 -16.13 -13.44 0.27
C GLN A 14 -17.07 -13.08 1.43
N ILE A 15 -16.77 -11.98 2.13
CA ILE A 15 -17.67 -11.36 3.10
C ILE A 15 -18.08 -9.97 2.60
N VAL A 16 -19.30 -9.56 2.90
CA VAL A 16 -19.78 -8.20 2.59
C VAL A 16 -19.54 -7.32 3.80
N ILE A 17 -18.84 -6.20 3.64
CA ILE A 17 -18.74 -5.15 4.66
C ILE A 17 -20.03 -4.31 4.62
N PRO A 18 -20.82 -4.26 5.71
CA PRO A 18 -22.06 -3.49 5.77
C PRO A 18 -21.83 -2.01 5.49
N GLU A 19 -22.79 -1.37 4.82
CA GLU A 19 -22.69 0.01 4.33
C GLU A 19 -22.32 1.02 5.42
N ALA A 20 -22.95 0.95 6.60
CA ALA A 20 -22.65 1.85 7.71
C ALA A 20 -21.16 1.78 8.14
N ILE A 21 -20.59 0.57 8.18
CA ILE A 21 -19.18 0.36 8.51
C ILE A 21 -18.28 0.84 7.37
N ARG A 22 -18.66 0.57 6.11
CA ARG A 22 -17.93 1.03 4.92
C ARG A 22 -17.79 2.54 4.89
N LEU A 23 -18.90 3.28 5.07
CA LEU A 23 -18.93 4.74 5.05
C LEU A 23 -18.13 5.35 6.20
N ARG A 24 -18.28 4.81 7.43
CA ARG A 24 -17.56 5.31 8.61
C ARG A 24 -16.05 5.13 8.50
N LEU A 25 -15.60 4.04 7.88
CA LEU A 25 -14.19 3.73 7.70
C LEU A 25 -13.62 4.28 6.38
N GLY A 26 -14.42 4.96 5.54
CA GLY A 26 -13.97 5.52 4.27
C GLY A 26 -13.43 4.47 3.29
N LEU A 27 -14.00 3.26 3.31
CA LEU A 27 -13.52 2.16 2.47
C LEU A 27 -14.12 2.28 1.07
N GLU A 28 -13.25 2.26 0.07
CA GLU A 28 -13.61 2.38 -1.34
C GLU A 28 -13.37 1.06 -2.08
N PRO A 29 -14.02 0.83 -3.24
CA PRO A 29 -13.69 -0.30 -4.09
C PRO A 29 -12.19 -0.33 -4.42
N GLY A 30 -11.53 -1.45 -4.11
CA GLY A 30 -10.09 -1.63 -4.33
C GLY A 30 -9.21 -1.31 -3.12
N THR A 31 -9.77 -0.89 -1.98
CA THR A 31 -8.99 -0.79 -0.73
C THR A 31 -8.34 -2.14 -0.39
N GLU A 32 -7.02 -2.12 -0.18
CA GLU A 32 -6.26 -3.29 0.24
C GLU A 32 -6.24 -3.44 1.75
N PHE A 33 -6.29 -4.68 2.22
CA PHE A 33 -6.27 -5.02 3.64
C PHE A 33 -5.18 -6.03 3.95
N LEU A 34 -4.49 -5.84 5.06
CA LEU A 34 -3.81 -6.90 5.76
C LEU A 34 -4.87 -7.74 6.47
N VAL A 35 -4.86 -9.05 6.21
CA VAL A 35 -5.78 -10.02 6.83
C VAL A 35 -4.99 -10.88 7.82
N LEU A 36 -5.34 -10.80 9.10
CA LEU A 36 -4.77 -11.62 10.16
C LEU A 36 -5.86 -12.50 10.77
N GLY A 37 -5.60 -13.80 10.89
CA GLY A 37 -6.49 -14.74 11.56
C GLY A 37 -5.80 -15.32 12.79
N GLU A 38 -6.34 -15.06 13.97
CA GLU A 38 -5.80 -15.54 15.25
C GLU A 38 -6.93 -15.72 16.27
N ASP A 39 -6.90 -16.82 17.04
CA ASP A 39 -7.85 -17.11 18.13
C ASP A 39 -9.34 -16.92 17.78
N GLY A 40 -9.75 -17.43 16.61
CA GLY A 40 -11.14 -17.32 16.13
C GLY A 40 -11.56 -15.91 15.70
N THR A 41 -10.61 -14.99 15.62
CA THR A 41 -10.81 -13.61 15.18
C THR A 41 -10.14 -13.39 13.83
N VAL A 42 -10.81 -12.63 12.94
CA VAL A 42 -10.22 -12.11 11.72
C VAL A 42 -10.11 -10.60 11.84
N VAL A 43 -8.89 -10.08 11.74
CA VAL A 43 -8.62 -8.63 11.72
C VAL A 43 -8.33 -8.21 10.29
N LEU A 44 -9.08 -7.22 9.82
CA LEU A 44 -8.85 -6.52 8.56
C LEU A 44 -8.29 -5.15 8.88
N LYS A 45 -7.01 -4.92 8.54
CA LYS A 45 -6.38 -3.61 8.71
C LYS A 45 -6.11 -3.00 7.34
N VAL A 46 -6.58 -1.78 7.11
CA VAL A 46 -6.30 -1.02 5.89
C VAL A 46 -4.79 -0.87 5.74
N ILE A 47 -4.28 -1.17 4.55
CA ILE A 47 -2.89 -0.87 4.18
C ILE A 47 -2.89 0.53 3.59
N GLU A 48 -2.33 1.48 4.33
CA GLU A 48 -2.05 2.81 3.81
C GLU A 48 -0.64 2.80 3.22
N ALA A 49 -0.50 3.30 1.99
CA ALA A 49 0.83 3.57 1.46
C ALA A 49 1.51 4.60 2.38
N PRO A 50 2.80 4.43 2.71
CA PRO A 50 3.49 5.42 3.51
C PRO A 50 3.46 6.74 2.78
N SER A 51 3.34 7.83 3.54
CA SER A 51 3.29 9.15 2.92
C SER A 51 4.62 9.43 2.22
N MET A 52 4.61 10.22 1.14
CA MET A 52 5.85 10.63 0.47
C MET A 52 6.82 11.34 1.43
N GLN A 53 6.29 12.00 2.47
CA GLN A 53 7.07 12.64 3.52
C GLN A 53 7.87 11.63 4.35
N GLU A 54 7.30 10.46 4.64
CA GLU A 54 8.00 9.38 5.35
C GLU A 54 9.14 8.79 4.49
N PHE A 55 9.06 8.92 3.16
CA PHE A 55 10.11 8.49 2.24
C PHE A 55 11.21 9.54 2.03
N ASP A 56 11.04 10.79 2.46
CA ASP A 56 11.99 11.87 2.17
C ASP A 56 13.39 11.59 2.72
N GLU A 57 13.49 11.01 3.93
CA GLU A 57 14.79 10.65 4.52
C GLU A 57 15.53 9.57 3.71
N VAL A 58 14.80 8.58 3.21
CA VAL A 58 15.35 7.50 2.37
C VAL A 58 15.83 8.09 1.04
N VAL A 59 15.01 8.95 0.43
CA VAL A 59 15.36 9.65 -0.81
C VAL A 59 16.57 10.57 -0.63
N ALA A 60 16.68 11.26 0.50
CA ALA A 60 17.82 12.12 0.81
C ALA A 60 19.13 11.32 0.88
N LYS A 61 19.14 10.22 1.65
CA LYS A 61 20.32 9.32 1.74
C LYS A 61 20.71 8.73 0.40
N ALA A 62 19.73 8.32 -0.42
CA ALA A 62 19.98 7.82 -1.76
C ALA A 62 20.62 8.88 -2.67
N ARG A 63 20.14 10.13 -2.61
CA ARG A 63 20.73 11.26 -3.37
C ARG A 63 22.16 11.58 -2.95
N GLU A 64 22.47 11.52 -1.65
CA GLU A 64 23.84 11.68 -1.16
C GLU A 64 24.77 10.56 -1.65
N GLY A 65 24.28 9.31 -1.63
CA GLY A 65 24.98 8.17 -2.22
C GLY A 65 25.27 8.38 -3.71
N ALA A 66 24.26 8.80 -4.48
CA ALA A 66 24.41 9.07 -5.91
C ALA A 66 25.44 10.18 -6.20
N ARG A 67 25.44 11.27 -5.42
CA ARG A 67 26.44 12.35 -5.55
C ARG A 67 27.86 11.84 -5.27
N ARG A 68 28.05 11.04 -4.22
CA ARG A 68 29.36 10.43 -3.90
C ARG A 68 29.84 9.47 -4.98
N ALA A 69 28.91 8.77 -5.61
CA ALA A 69 29.20 7.89 -6.74
C ALA A 69 29.40 8.64 -8.08
N GLY A 70 29.25 9.98 -8.09
CA GLY A 70 29.40 10.79 -9.30
C GLY A 70 28.24 10.65 -10.30
N LEU A 71 27.12 10.05 -9.89
CA LEU A 71 25.97 9.82 -10.76
C LEU A 71 25.27 11.13 -11.11
N ARG A 72 24.93 11.28 -12.40
CA ARG A 72 24.26 12.44 -13.00
C ARG A 72 22.93 12.03 -13.62
N GLY A 73 22.07 13.01 -13.87
CA GLY A 73 20.80 12.77 -14.55
C GLY A 73 20.95 12.16 -15.96
N SER A 74 22.06 12.43 -16.64
CA SER A 74 22.41 11.81 -17.93
C SER A 74 22.54 10.29 -17.84
N ASP A 75 23.03 9.80 -16.71
CA ASP A 75 23.36 8.39 -16.50
C ASP A 75 22.07 7.55 -16.38
N ILE A 76 20.99 8.17 -15.90
CA ILE A 76 19.64 7.57 -15.88
C ILE A 76 19.15 7.34 -17.31
N ALA A 77 19.27 8.35 -18.18
CA ALA A 77 18.82 8.24 -19.57
C ALA A 77 19.65 7.22 -20.36
N GLU A 78 20.93 7.07 -20.03
CA GLU A 78 21.79 6.02 -20.58
C GLU A 78 21.38 4.62 -20.10
N ALA A 79 21.16 4.44 -18.79
CA ALA A 79 20.73 3.16 -18.23
C ALA A 79 19.37 2.70 -18.78
N ILE A 80 18.40 3.62 -18.91
CA ILE A 80 17.08 3.30 -19.49
C ILE A 80 17.22 2.87 -20.95
N ARG A 81 18.06 3.57 -21.74
CA ARG A 81 18.32 3.19 -23.14
C ARG A 81 18.95 1.81 -23.22
N ALA A 82 19.96 1.51 -22.39
CA ALA A 82 20.63 0.22 -22.38
C ALA A 82 19.67 -0.96 -22.12
N VAL A 83 18.66 -0.79 -21.27
CA VAL A 83 17.68 -1.85 -20.93
C VAL A 83 16.52 -1.94 -21.93
N ARG A 84 16.14 -0.81 -22.55
CA ARG A 84 14.98 -0.74 -23.46
C ARG A 84 15.35 -0.82 -24.95
N SER A 85 16.62 -0.75 -25.29
CA SER A 85 17.08 -1.11 -26.63
C SER A 85 16.80 -2.61 -26.87
N PRO A 86 16.19 -2.97 -28.01
CA PRO A 86 15.81 -4.35 -28.32
C PRO A 86 17.02 -5.29 -28.43
#